data_AF-A0A7Y9JK86-F1
#
_entry.id   AF-A0A7Y9JK86-F1
#
_cell.length_a   1.000
_cell.length_b   1.000
_cell.length_c   1.000
_cell.angle_alpha   90.00
_cell.angle_beta   90.00
_cell.angle_gamma   90.00
#
_symmetry.space_group_name_H-M   'P 1'
#
loop_
_entity.id
_entity.type
_entity.pdbx_description
1 polymer ?
#
loop_
_entity_poly.entity_id
_entity_poly.type
_entity_poly.pdbx_seq_one_letter_code
_entity_poly.pdbx_strand_id
1 'polypeptide(L)'
;MDLDEALRCLAEADGNRRRPELCAGPYLAVAYGEGLELDVSRLRAQGAEEFAARAGAASVYDALDLLAVDVVAATGDTVEELLERLEEDGPMDDGAPLTGIVSHRRRFLALLLLGFGGPMEMITARFEQDPYLGDALTDLPGARFVLLASADPPNQDFAFGVLDLGGGGGH
;
A
#
# COMPACT_ATOMS: atom_id res chain seq x y z
N MET A 1 2.50 -4.59 -9.42
CA MET A 1 3.12 -5.70 -8.70
C MET A 1 2.00 -6.57 -8.17
N ASP A 2 2.21 -7.88 -8.14
CA ASP A 2 1.25 -8.82 -7.59
C ASP A 2 1.45 -9.00 -6.07
N LEU A 3 0.63 -9.85 -5.45
CA LEU A 3 0.69 -10.13 -4.02
C LEU A 3 2.06 -10.68 -3.59
N ASP A 4 2.57 -11.68 -4.31
CA ASP A 4 3.83 -12.35 -3.99
C ASP A 4 5.00 -11.36 -3.99
N GLU A 5 5.05 -10.47 -4.99
CA GLU A 5 6.08 -9.45 -5.09
C GLU A 5 5.96 -8.41 -3.96
N ALA A 6 4.75 -8.06 -3.53
CA ALA A 6 4.53 -7.17 -2.38
C ALA A 6 5.01 -7.81 -1.07
N LEU A 7 4.61 -9.05 -0.80
CA LEU A 7 5.03 -9.81 0.39
C LEU A 7 6.56 -9.99 0.42
N ARG A 8 7.16 -10.29 -0.75
CA ARG A 8 8.61 -10.36 -0.89
C ARG A 8 9.28 -9.04 -0.56
N CYS A 9 8.76 -7.91 -1.05
CA CYS A 9 9.31 -6.59 -0.72
C CYS A 9 9.27 -6.32 0.79
N LEU A 10 8.18 -6.68 1.48
CA LEU A 10 8.07 -6.53 2.93
C LEU A 10 9.13 -7.37 3.67
N ALA A 11 9.34 -8.63 3.26
CA ALA A 11 10.37 -9.50 3.85
C ALA A 11 11.81 -9.04 3.53
N GLU A 12 12.04 -8.50 2.33
CA GLU A 12 13.32 -7.92 1.94
C GLU A 12 13.64 -6.65 2.73
N ALA A 13 12.62 -5.84 3.06
CA ALA A 13 12.78 -4.66 3.91
C ALA A 13 13.23 -5.01 5.34
N ASP A 14 12.68 -6.07 5.93
CA ASP A 14 13.10 -6.57 7.25
C ASP A 14 14.50 -7.21 7.20
N GLY A 15 14.81 -7.92 6.12
CA GLY A 15 16.12 -8.55 5.93
C GLY A 15 17.24 -7.61 5.47
N ASN A 16 16.97 -6.32 5.26
CA ASN A 16 17.87 -5.36 4.62
C ASN A 16 18.44 -5.86 3.27
N ARG A 17 17.60 -6.54 2.48
CA ARG A 17 17.94 -7.10 1.16
C ARG A 17 17.25 -6.32 0.04
N ARG A 18 17.16 -5.00 0.21
CA ARG A 18 16.48 -4.10 -0.72
C ARG A 18 17.15 -4.15 -2.11
N ARG A 19 16.36 -4.44 -3.13
CA ARG A 19 16.78 -4.46 -4.54
C ARG A 19 16.95 -3.04 -5.10
N PRO A 20 18.10 -2.71 -5.73
CA PRO A 20 18.39 -1.36 -6.21
C PRO A 20 17.36 -0.81 -7.20
N GLU A 21 16.80 -1.65 -8.06
CA GLU A 21 15.82 -1.26 -9.07
C GLU A 21 14.48 -0.76 -8.49
N LEU A 22 14.19 -1.06 -7.22
CA LEU A 22 13.01 -0.59 -6.50
C LEU A 22 13.31 0.61 -5.57
N CYS A 23 14.53 1.16 -5.64
CA CYS A 23 15.01 2.28 -4.84
C CYS A 23 15.28 3.55 -5.69
N ALA A 24 14.70 3.62 -6.88
CA ALA A 24 15.04 4.62 -7.90
C ALA A 24 13.83 5.45 -8.34
N GLY A 25 13.15 6.09 -7.39
CA GLY A 25 12.09 7.01 -7.75
C GLY A 25 11.45 7.70 -6.55
N PRO A 26 10.78 8.84 -6.77
CA PRO A 26 9.79 9.31 -5.83
C PRO A 26 8.56 8.40 -5.93
N TYR A 27 8.30 7.67 -4.86
CA TYR A 27 7.09 6.89 -4.69
C TYR A 27 6.16 7.59 -3.70
N LEU A 28 4.87 7.33 -3.86
CA LEU A 28 3.86 7.77 -2.92
C LEU A 28 2.99 6.59 -2.47
N ALA A 29 2.80 6.48 -1.17
CA ALA A 29 1.77 5.62 -0.57
C ALA A 29 0.42 6.35 -0.59
N VAL A 30 -0.61 5.65 -1.03
CA VAL A 30 -1.99 6.13 -1.02
C VAL A 30 -2.88 5.08 -0.36
N ALA A 31 -3.76 5.48 0.56
CA ALA A 31 -4.76 4.63 1.17
C ALA A 31 -6.12 5.36 1.30
N TYR A 32 -7.20 4.78 0.80
CA TYR A 32 -8.59 5.24 0.92
C TYR A 32 -9.34 4.40 1.96
N GLY A 33 -10.20 5.04 2.77
CA GLY A 33 -11.16 4.39 3.66
C GLY A 33 -11.52 5.18 4.91
N GLU A 34 -12.36 4.63 5.79
CA GLU A 34 -12.71 5.29 7.05
C GLU A 34 -11.45 5.46 7.93
N GLY A 35 -11.22 6.66 8.46
CA GLY A 35 -10.00 6.98 9.21
C GLY A 35 -8.73 7.12 8.36
N LEU A 36 -8.76 6.72 7.09
CA LEU A 36 -7.71 6.95 6.10
C LEU A 36 -8.05 8.20 5.30
N GLU A 37 -7.37 9.31 5.57
CA GLU A 37 -7.44 10.48 4.71
C GLU A 37 -6.68 10.21 3.39
N LEU A 38 -7.22 9.39 2.46
CA LEU A 38 -7.09 9.80 1.06
C LEU A 38 -8.11 10.88 0.80
N ASP A 39 -7.72 12.10 1.12
CA ASP A 39 -8.47 13.23 0.65
C ASP A 39 -8.07 13.49 -0.80
N VAL A 40 -8.46 12.59 -1.73
CA VAL A 40 -8.34 12.78 -3.19
C VAL A 40 -8.89 14.16 -3.59
N SER A 41 -9.85 14.68 -2.81
CA SER A 41 -10.42 16.01 -2.97
C SER A 41 -9.47 17.14 -2.51
N ARG A 42 -8.71 17.00 -1.41
CA ARG A 42 -7.57 17.87 -1.06
C ARG A 42 -6.40 17.69 -2.01
N LEU A 43 -6.17 16.49 -2.52
CA LEU A 43 -5.12 16.18 -3.50
C LEU A 43 -5.40 16.93 -4.83
N ARG A 44 -6.65 16.96 -5.29
CA ARG A 44 -7.11 17.83 -6.38
C ARG A 44 -6.90 19.33 -6.10
N ALA A 45 -6.97 19.76 -4.84
CA ALA A 45 -6.85 21.16 -4.46
C ALA A 45 -5.39 21.64 -4.31
N GLN A 46 -4.45 20.74 -4.00
CA GLN A 46 -3.03 21.06 -3.71
C GLN A 46 -2.13 21.05 -4.96
N GLY A 47 -2.51 20.32 -6.02
CA GLY A 47 -1.76 20.29 -7.29
C GLY A 47 -0.46 19.46 -7.24
N ALA A 48 0.07 19.15 -8.42
CA ALA A 48 1.14 18.16 -8.60
C ALA A 48 2.51 18.54 -7.94
N GLU A 49 2.82 19.82 -7.75
CA GLU A 49 4.08 20.24 -7.11
C GLU A 49 4.09 20.00 -5.60
N GLU A 50 2.99 20.33 -4.91
CA GLU A 50 2.85 20.08 -3.47
C GLU A 50 2.75 18.57 -3.20
N PHE A 51 2.20 17.82 -4.16
CA PHE A 51 2.17 16.37 -4.19
C PHE A 51 3.56 15.73 -4.33
N ALA A 52 4.40 16.22 -5.25
CA ALA A 52 5.78 15.75 -5.42
C ALA A 52 6.65 16.09 -4.20
N ALA A 53 6.39 17.22 -3.52
CA ALA A 53 7.02 17.54 -2.24
C ALA A 53 6.57 16.61 -1.09
N ARG A 54 5.38 16.01 -1.25
CA ARG A 54 4.81 14.99 -0.35
C ARG A 54 5.16 13.56 -0.74
N ALA A 55 5.82 13.34 -1.89
CA ALA A 55 6.34 12.04 -2.29
C ALA A 55 7.30 11.55 -1.21
N GLY A 56 6.77 10.76 -0.29
CA GLY A 56 7.41 10.49 1.00
C GLY A 56 8.46 9.39 0.93
N ALA A 57 8.53 8.67 -0.18
CA ALA A 57 9.33 7.47 -0.29
C ALA A 57 10.32 7.55 -1.45
N ALA A 58 11.60 7.28 -1.15
CA ALA A 58 12.65 7.15 -2.17
C ALA A 58 12.72 5.72 -2.76
N SER A 59 11.90 4.81 -2.25
CA SER A 59 11.84 3.41 -2.69
C SER A 59 10.45 2.81 -2.52
N VAL A 60 10.15 1.74 -3.24
CA VAL A 60 8.92 0.95 -3.03
C VAL A 60 8.84 0.44 -1.59
N TYR A 61 9.98 0.06 -1.00
CA TYR A 61 10.05 -0.38 0.40
C TYR A 61 9.60 0.70 1.37
N ASP A 62 10.08 1.93 1.18
CA ASP A 62 9.69 3.05 2.03
C ASP A 62 8.22 3.42 1.82
N ALA A 63 7.71 3.28 0.59
CA ALA A 63 6.29 3.50 0.31
C ALA A 63 5.40 2.44 0.99
N LEU A 64 5.79 1.17 0.96
CA LEU A 64 5.11 0.11 1.69
C LEU A 64 5.17 0.32 3.21
N ASP A 65 6.28 0.84 3.73
CA ASP A 65 6.40 1.20 5.14
C ASP A 65 5.47 2.35 5.53
N LEU A 66 5.38 3.39 4.70
CA LEU A 66 4.43 4.49 4.90
C LEU A 66 2.99 3.98 4.86
N LEU A 67 2.66 3.13 3.88
CA LEU A 67 1.36 2.51 3.79
C LEU A 67 1.02 1.71 5.06
N ALA A 68 1.96 0.91 5.56
CA ALA A 68 1.77 0.16 6.80
C ALA A 68 1.55 1.06 8.02
N VAL A 69 2.15 2.25 8.05
CA VAL A 69 1.92 3.26 9.10
C VAL A 69 0.52 3.84 9.00
N ASP A 70 0.11 4.27 7.81
CA ASP A 70 -1.19 4.91 7.59
C ASP A 70 -2.33 3.95 7.90
N VAL A 71 -2.21 2.70 7.45
CA VAL A 71 -3.21 1.66 7.66
C VAL A 71 -3.38 1.31 9.14
N VAL A 72 -2.29 1.24 9.91
CA VAL A 72 -2.38 1.08 11.37
C VAL A 72 -2.99 2.32 12.03
N ALA A 73 -2.60 3.52 11.61
CA ALA A 73 -3.08 4.75 12.23
C ALA A 73 -4.59 4.93 12.07
N ALA A 74 -5.16 4.49 10.95
CA ALA A 74 -6.58 4.62 10.66
C ALA A 74 -7.50 3.72 11.50
N THR A 75 -7.01 2.58 11.98
CA THR A 75 -7.83 1.72 12.84
C THR A 75 -8.01 2.30 14.24
N GLY A 76 -7.09 3.18 14.68
CA GLY A 76 -7.06 3.71 16.04
C GLY A 76 -6.60 2.69 17.10
N ASP A 77 -6.30 1.46 16.69
CA ASP A 77 -5.84 0.36 17.53
C ASP A 77 -4.30 0.27 17.53
N THR A 78 -3.73 -0.39 18.52
CA THR A 78 -2.29 -0.74 18.47
C THR A 78 -2.06 -1.87 17.46
N VAL A 79 -0.82 -1.94 16.93
CA VAL A 79 -0.46 -3.00 15.97
C VAL A 79 -0.62 -4.39 16.60
N GLU A 80 -0.31 -4.51 17.89
CA GLU A 80 -0.45 -5.74 18.65
C GLU A 80 -1.92 -6.19 18.75
N GLU A 81 -2.84 -5.29 19.14
CA GLU A 81 -4.28 -5.60 19.19
C GLU A 81 -4.83 -5.98 17.82
N LEU A 82 -4.35 -5.31 16.76
CA LEU A 82 -4.73 -5.62 15.39
C LEU A 82 -4.26 -7.02 14.95
N LEU A 83 -3.01 -7.37 15.27
CA LEU A 83 -2.48 -8.70 14.96
C LEU A 83 -3.22 -9.79 15.73
N GLU A 84 -3.49 -9.58 17.02
CA GLU A 84 -4.26 -10.52 17.84
C GLU A 84 -5.65 -10.78 17.24
N ARG A 85 -6.36 -9.73 16.82
CA ARG A 85 -7.68 -9.86 16.18
C ARG A 85 -7.63 -10.67 14.88
N LEU A 86 -6.62 -10.44 14.03
CA LEU A 86 -6.48 -11.19 12.77
C LEU A 86 -6.09 -12.65 13.00
N GLU A 87 -5.39 -12.97 14.09
CA GLU A 87 -5.07 -14.35 14.48
C GLU A 87 -6.32 -15.09 15.02
N GLU A 88 -7.26 -14.39 15.66
CA GLU A 88 -8.52 -14.96 16.14
C GLU A 88 -9.50 -15.33 14.99
N ASP A 89 -9.50 -14.56 13.90
CA ASP A 89 -10.40 -14.77 12.75
C ASP A 89 -10.07 -16.02 11.90
N GLY A 90 -8.93 -16.67 12.13
CA GLY A 90 -8.60 -17.98 11.56
C GLY A 90 -7.11 -18.29 11.63
N PRO A 91 -6.72 -19.58 11.78
CA PRO A 91 -5.31 -19.93 11.82
C PRO A 91 -4.63 -19.51 10.51
N MET A 92 -3.54 -18.74 10.62
CA MET A 92 -2.56 -18.62 9.54
C MET A 92 -2.15 -20.04 9.16
N ASP A 93 -2.53 -20.53 7.98
CA ASP A 93 -2.04 -21.83 7.52
C ASP A 93 -0.50 -21.78 7.56
N ASP A 94 0.13 -22.71 8.28
CA ASP A 94 1.53 -22.67 8.74
C ASP A 94 2.58 -22.68 7.60
N GLY A 95 2.14 -22.54 6.35
CA GLY A 95 2.93 -22.59 5.12
C GLY A 95 3.16 -21.23 4.46
N ALA A 96 3.95 -20.38 5.10
CA ALA A 96 4.82 -19.40 4.43
C ALA A 96 4.30 -18.08 3.80
N PRO A 97 3.14 -17.47 4.11
CA PRO A 97 2.82 -16.15 3.53
C PRO A 97 3.53 -14.97 4.23
N LEU A 98 4.02 -15.14 5.46
CA LEU A 98 4.72 -14.09 6.25
C LEU A 98 6.19 -14.41 6.56
N THR A 99 6.75 -15.46 5.96
CA THR A 99 8.13 -15.88 6.26
C THR A 99 9.12 -14.77 5.94
N GLY A 100 9.88 -14.34 6.95
CA GLY A 100 10.86 -13.26 6.82
C GLY A 100 10.30 -11.86 7.03
N ILE A 101 8.99 -11.70 7.28
CA ILE A 101 8.37 -10.45 7.71
C ILE A 101 8.31 -10.45 9.25
N VAL A 102 9.22 -9.69 9.87
CA VAL A 102 9.43 -9.62 11.31
C VAL A 102 8.74 -8.40 11.91
N SER A 103 8.73 -7.26 11.21
CA SER A 103 8.10 -6.04 11.72
C SER A 103 6.59 -6.22 11.85
N HIS A 104 6.05 -5.98 13.05
CA HIS A 104 4.61 -6.10 13.33
C HIS A 104 3.76 -5.29 12.35
N ARG A 105 4.18 -4.05 12.04
CA ARG A 105 3.48 -3.18 11.08
C ARG A 105 3.46 -3.78 9.68
N ARG A 106 4.59 -4.31 9.21
CA ARG A 106 4.69 -4.96 7.89
C ARG A 106 3.88 -6.25 7.86
N ARG A 107 3.85 -7.02 8.96
CA ARG A 107 3.00 -8.20 9.10
C ARG A 107 1.53 -7.85 9.01
N PHE A 108 1.10 -6.78 9.69
CA PHE A 108 -0.28 -6.32 9.62
C PHE A 108 -0.69 -5.96 8.19
N LEU A 109 0.12 -5.14 7.49
CA LEU A 109 -0.13 -4.82 6.08
C LEU A 109 -0.17 -6.09 5.20
N ALA A 110 0.77 -7.01 5.40
CA ALA A 110 0.80 -8.27 4.65
C ALA A 110 -0.47 -9.11 4.86
N LEU A 111 -0.95 -9.21 6.10
CA LEU A 111 -2.20 -9.92 6.42
C LEU A 111 -3.41 -9.28 5.74
N LEU A 112 -3.50 -7.94 5.73
CA LEU A 112 -4.56 -7.26 5.01
C LEU A 112 -4.49 -7.57 3.51
N LEU A 113 -3.32 -7.49 2.88
CA LEU A 113 -3.14 -7.82 1.46
C LEU A 113 -3.50 -9.28 1.14
N LEU A 114 -3.34 -10.19 2.11
CA LEU A 114 -3.75 -11.59 2.02
C LEU A 114 -5.28 -11.79 2.22
N GLY A 115 -6.02 -10.72 2.53
CA GLY A 115 -7.46 -10.75 2.73
C GLY A 115 -7.89 -11.10 4.16
N PHE A 116 -6.99 -11.04 5.14
CA PHE A 116 -7.39 -11.12 6.54
C PHE A 116 -8.10 -9.82 6.94
N GLY A 117 -9.24 -9.91 7.63
CA GLY A 117 -10.11 -8.76 7.90
C GLY A 117 -11.11 -8.43 6.77
N GLY A 118 -10.99 -9.07 5.60
CA GLY A 118 -11.95 -8.96 4.49
C GLY A 118 -11.31 -9.31 3.15
N PRO A 119 -12.09 -9.81 2.15
CA PRO A 119 -11.55 -10.11 0.83
C PRO A 119 -10.88 -8.89 0.20
N MET A 120 -9.65 -9.07 -0.29
CA MET A 120 -8.86 -8.04 -0.96
C MET A 120 -8.42 -8.56 -2.33
N GLU A 121 -8.59 -7.73 -3.36
CA GLU A 121 -8.13 -8.01 -4.72
C GLU A 121 -6.88 -7.18 -5.03
N MET A 122 -5.82 -7.85 -5.51
CA MET A 122 -4.66 -7.19 -6.10
C MET A 122 -4.97 -6.81 -7.54
N ILE A 123 -5.12 -5.51 -7.81
CA ILE A 123 -5.39 -5.00 -9.14
C ILE A 123 -4.07 -4.90 -9.89
N THR A 124 -3.84 -5.80 -10.86
CA THR A 124 -2.58 -5.82 -11.65
C THR A 124 -2.73 -5.20 -13.04
N ALA A 125 -3.96 -4.89 -13.45
CA ALA A 125 -4.28 -4.29 -14.74
C ALA A 125 -5.55 -3.44 -14.60
N ARG A 126 -5.74 -2.49 -15.52
CA ARG A 126 -6.92 -1.61 -15.57
C ARG A 126 -7.15 -0.84 -14.26
N PHE A 127 -6.07 -0.35 -13.67
CA PHE A 127 -6.10 0.43 -12.42
C PHE A 127 -7.11 1.59 -12.48
N GLU A 128 -7.31 2.17 -13.65
CA GLU A 128 -8.27 3.26 -13.90
C GLU A 128 -9.75 2.87 -13.68
N GLN A 129 -10.05 1.57 -13.56
CA GLN A 129 -11.40 1.06 -13.33
C GLN A 129 -11.68 0.83 -11.84
N ASP A 130 -10.67 0.98 -10.98
CA ASP A 130 -10.85 0.89 -9.54
C ASP A 130 -11.72 2.06 -9.03
N PRO A 131 -12.81 1.77 -8.29
CA PRO A 131 -13.77 2.80 -7.88
C PRO A 131 -13.24 3.75 -6.80
N TYR A 132 -12.12 3.44 -6.14
CA TYR A 132 -11.58 4.20 -5.01
C TYR A 132 -10.40 5.08 -5.42
N LEU A 133 -9.42 4.47 -6.06
CA LEU A 133 -8.11 5.02 -6.36
C LEU A 133 -7.84 5.13 -7.87
N GLY A 134 -8.73 4.62 -8.74
CA GLY A 134 -8.53 4.67 -10.19
C GLY A 134 -8.37 6.10 -10.72
N ASP A 135 -9.11 7.05 -10.14
CA ASP A 135 -9.04 8.48 -10.49
C ASP A 135 -7.74 9.17 -10.02
N ALA A 136 -6.97 8.58 -9.10
CA ALA A 136 -5.73 9.17 -8.59
C ALA A 136 -4.70 9.44 -9.71
N LEU A 137 -4.71 8.63 -10.77
CA LEU A 137 -3.84 8.82 -11.94
C LEU A 137 -4.24 10.02 -12.81
N THR A 138 -5.53 10.39 -12.82
CA THR A 138 -6.01 11.56 -13.55
C THR A 138 -5.43 12.85 -12.97
N ASP A 139 -5.29 12.88 -11.64
CA ASP A 139 -4.76 14.03 -10.92
C ASP A 139 -3.22 14.09 -10.95
N LEU A 140 -2.55 13.03 -11.44
CA LEU A 140 -1.09 12.86 -11.43
C LEU A 140 -0.57 12.43 -12.81
N PRO A 141 -0.46 13.36 -13.76
CA PRO A 141 0.01 13.05 -15.10
C PRO A 141 1.41 12.42 -15.06
N GLY A 142 1.54 11.21 -15.62
CA GLY A 142 2.82 10.48 -15.68
C GLY A 142 3.08 9.55 -14.49
N ALA A 143 2.26 9.61 -13.43
CA ALA A 143 2.31 8.61 -12.37
C ALA A 143 1.74 7.27 -12.84
N ARG A 144 2.13 6.19 -12.15
CA ARG A 144 1.64 4.84 -12.39
C ARG A 144 1.52 4.07 -11.09
N PHE A 145 0.53 3.20 -10.97
CA PHE A 145 0.47 2.26 -9.87
C PHE A 145 1.57 1.20 -10.01
N VAL A 146 2.39 1.10 -8.97
CA VAL A 146 3.28 -0.03 -8.72
C VAL A 146 2.52 -1.12 -7.98
N LEU A 147 1.61 -0.74 -7.09
CA LEU A 147 0.73 -1.63 -6.35
C LEU A 147 -0.64 -0.97 -6.23
N LEU A 148 -1.70 -1.75 -6.38
CA LEU A 148 -3.05 -1.37 -6.01
C LEU A 148 -3.76 -2.61 -5.45
N ALA A 149 -4.35 -2.47 -4.28
CA ALA A 149 -5.14 -3.49 -3.62
C ALA A 149 -6.44 -2.85 -3.14
N SER A 150 -7.56 -3.46 -3.47
CA SER A 150 -8.89 -2.91 -3.14
C SER A 150 -9.75 -3.98 -2.48
N ALA A 151 -10.54 -3.55 -1.50
CA ALA A 151 -11.44 -4.45 -0.79
C ALA A 151 -12.63 -4.85 -1.68
N ASP A 152 -12.95 -6.14 -1.64
CA ASP A 152 -13.99 -6.74 -2.46
C ASP A 152 -15.38 -6.56 -1.81
N PRO A 153 -16.46 -6.37 -2.59
CA PRO A 153 -17.83 -6.36 -2.08
C PRO A 153 -18.17 -7.59 -1.21
N PRO A 154 -18.84 -7.42 -0.04
CA PRO A 154 -19.47 -6.21 0.49
C PRO A 154 -18.61 -5.37 1.43
N ASN A 155 -17.34 -5.70 1.66
CA ASN A 155 -16.45 -5.02 2.61
C ASN A 155 -15.78 -3.78 1.98
N GLN A 156 -16.57 -3.00 1.25
CA GLN A 156 -16.22 -1.98 0.24
C GLN A 156 -15.63 -0.67 0.79
N ASP A 157 -14.90 -0.68 1.89
CA ASP A 157 -14.54 0.57 2.58
C ASP A 157 -13.06 0.93 2.46
N PHE A 158 -12.22 0.13 1.77
CA PHE A 158 -10.77 0.32 1.79
C PHE A 158 -10.09 0.04 0.44
N ALA A 159 -9.10 0.86 0.10
CA ALA A 159 -8.16 0.59 -0.99
C ALA A 159 -6.78 1.17 -0.67
N PHE A 160 -5.73 0.51 -1.14
CA PHE A 160 -4.33 0.86 -0.86
C PHE A 160 -3.53 0.81 -2.13
N GLY A 161 -2.58 1.73 -2.30
CA GLY A 161 -1.75 1.79 -3.48
C GLY A 161 -0.39 2.38 -3.21
N VAL A 162 0.54 2.03 -4.11
CA VAL A 162 1.84 2.70 -4.24
C VAL A 162 1.92 3.23 -5.65
N LEU A 163 2.12 4.54 -5.78
CA LEU A 163 2.33 5.23 -7.03
C LEU A 163 3.84 5.47 -7.24
N ASP A 164 4.34 5.14 -8.41
CA ASP A 164 5.59 5.69 -8.93
C ASP A 164 5.25 6.97 -9.66
N LEU A 165 5.81 8.09 -9.22
CA LEU A 165 5.51 9.40 -9.77
C LEU A 165 6.31 9.73 -11.03
N GLY A 166 7.15 8.80 -11.49
CA GLY A 166 7.99 9.02 -12.66
C GLY A 166 8.99 10.13 -12.37
N GLY A 167 10.01 9.83 -11.57
CA GLY A 167 11.15 10.74 -11.38
C GLY A 167 11.65 11.21 -12.75
N GLY A 168 11.57 12.52 -13.01
CA GLY A 168 11.73 13.14 -14.33
C GLY A 168 12.84 12.55 -15.19
N GLY A 169 12.47 11.61 -16.06
CA GLY A 169 13.27 11.15 -17.17
C GLY A 169 13.16 12.14 -18.32
N GLY A 170 13.64 13.36 -18.12
CA GLY A 170 13.95 14.23 -19.24
C GLY A 170 15.20 13.68 -19.92
N HIS A 171 15.04 13.13 -21.12
CA HIS A 171 16.04 13.14 -22.19
C HIS A 171 15.32 13.34 -23.53
#